data_AF-J4TVC6-F1
#
_entry.id   AF-J4TVC6-F1
#
_cell.length_a   1.000
_cell.length_b   1.000
_cell.length_c   1.000
_cell.angle_alpha   90.00
_cell.angle_beta   90.00
_cell.angle_gamma   90.00
#
_symmetry.space_group_name_H-M   'P 1'
#
loop_
_entity.id
_entity.type
_entity.pdbx_description
1 polymer ?
#
loop_
_entity_poly.entity_id
_entity_poly.type
_entity_poly.pdbx_seq_one_letter_code
_entity_poly.pdbx_strand_id
1 'polypeptide(L)'
;MIEYVKNAVLFVLHFIRDLIYGPDGRPSLLATITFGLFVLFVFVTLWLLFTGQDWPHYAVFAATTTTLSTGGKVVDKYINNAVRF
;
A
#
# COMPACT_ATOMS: atom_id res chain seq x y z
N MET A 1 -6.24 25.12 -10.14
CA MET A 1 -5.84 24.47 -8.87
C MET A 1 -6.85 23.41 -8.43
N ILE A 2 -8.15 23.74 -8.33
CA ILE A 2 -9.22 22.80 -7.93
C ILE A 2 -9.34 21.57 -8.85
N GLU A 3 -9.20 21.77 -10.17
CA GLU A 3 -9.33 20.71 -11.18
C GLU A 3 -8.16 19.69 -11.14
N TYR A 4 -6.94 20.17 -10.87
CA TYR A 4 -5.77 19.31 -10.67
C TYR A 4 -5.91 18.42 -9.43
N VAL A 5 -6.42 18.97 -8.32
CA VAL A 5 -6.68 18.21 -7.09
C VAL A 5 -7.73 17.13 -7.34
N LYS A 6 -8.78 17.45 -8.09
CA LYS A 6 -9.84 16.49 -8.45
C LYS A 6 -9.29 15.34 -9.30
N ASN A 7 -8.44 15.64 -10.29
CA ASN A 7 -7.80 14.63 -11.13
C ASN A 7 -6.82 13.75 -10.36
N ALA A 8 -6.06 14.33 -9.42
CA ALA A 8 -5.17 13.58 -8.55
C ALA A 8 -5.93 12.60 -7.63
N VAL A 9 -7.05 13.04 -7.04
CA VAL A 9 -7.89 12.18 -6.20
C VAL A 9 -8.50 11.03 -7.01
N LEU A 10 -9.01 11.30 -8.21
CA LEU A 10 -9.53 10.27 -9.11
C LEU A 10 -8.45 9.26 -9.52
N PHE A 11 -7.25 9.75 -9.84
CA PHE A 11 -6.11 8.90 -10.14
C PHE A 11 -5.74 7.98 -8.97
N VAL A 12 -5.68 8.52 -7.74
CA VAL A 12 -5.40 7.75 -6.53
C VAL A 12 -6.49 6.70 -6.28
N LEU A 13 -7.77 7.06 -6.44
CA LEU A 13 -8.88 6.13 -6.26
C LEU A 13 -8.85 4.99 -7.28
N HIS A 14 -8.54 5.28 -8.56
CA HIS A 14 -8.36 4.26 -9.58
C HIS A 14 -7.14 3.38 -9.29
N PHE A 15 -6.02 3.97 -8.89
CA PHE A 15 -4.82 3.23 -8.52
C PHE A 15 -5.10 2.26 -7.35
N ILE A 16 -5.79 2.71 -6.30
CA ILE A 16 -6.17 1.86 -5.16
C ILE A 16 -7.10 0.73 -5.62
N ARG A 17 -8.07 1.04 -6.50
CA ARG A 17 -8.97 0.04 -7.08
C ARG A 17 -8.18 -1.01 -7.87
N ASP A 18 -7.30 -0.62 -8.78
CA ASP A 18 -6.50 -1.55 -9.60
C ASP A 18 -5.48 -2.34 -8.76
N LEU A 19 -5.11 -1.82 -7.60
CA LEU A 19 -4.22 -2.48 -6.66
C LEU A 19 -4.95 -3.53 -5.80
N ILE A 20 -6.24 -3.34 -5.52
CA ILE A 20 -7.04 -4.20 -4.64
C ILE A 20 -7.86 -5.22 -5.44
N TYR A 21 -8.39 -4.83 -6.59
CA TYR A 21 -9.28 -5.64 -7.39
C TYR A 21 -8.48 -6.50 -8.36
N GLY A 22 -8.80 -7.79 -8.41
CA GLY A 22 -8.23 -8.73 -9.37
C GLY A 22 -8.89 -8.63 -10.75
N PRO A 23 -8.40 -9.40 -11.74
CA PRO A 23 -8.95 -9.45 -13.10
C PRO A 23 -10.46 -9.77 -13.14
N ASP A 24 -10.94 -10.53 -12.15
CA ASP A 24 -12.34 -10.95 -12.03
C ASP A 24 -13.26 -9.85 -11.45
N GLY A 25 -12.74 -8.64 -11.23
CA GLY A 25 -13.49 -7.52 -10.64
C GLY A 25 -13.84 -7.71 -9.16
N ARG A 26 -13.26 -8.72 -8.49
CA ARG A 26 -13.43 -8.97 -7.06
C ARG A 26 -12.25 -8.40 -6.27
N PRO A 27 -12.49 -7.76 -5.11
CA PRO A 27 -11.41 -7.31 -4.24
C PRO A 27 -10.70 -8.51 -3.62
N SER A 28 -9.37 -8.53 -3.68
CA SER A 28 -8.57 -9.51 -2.97
C SER A 28 -8.42 -9.09 -1.50
N LEU A 29 -8.77 -9.98 -0.58
CA LEU A 29 -8.63 -9.75 0.86
C LEU A 29 -7.16 -9.51 1.21
N LEU A 30 -6.26 -10.35 0.69
CA LEU A 30 -4.82 -10.18 0.83
C LEU A 30 -4.39 -8.80 0.31
N ALA A 31 -4.90 -8.42 -0.86
CA ALA A 31 -4.53 -7.14 -1.46
C ALA A 31 -5.01 -5.94 -0.64
N THR A 32 -6.18 -6.06 -0.01
CA THR A 32 -6.75 -5.03 0.86
C THR A 32 -5.93 -4.90 2.15
N ILE A 33 -5.61 -6.02 2.80
CA ILE A 33 -4.83 -6.05 4.05
C ILE A 33 -3.44 -5.46 3.82
N THR A 34 -2.76 -5.88 2.75
CA THR A 34 -1.46 -5.34 2.34
C THR A 34 -1.49 -3.83 2.13
N PHE A 35 -2.51 -3.30 1.45
CA PHE A 35 -2.64 -1.86 1.27
C PHE A 35 -2.87 -1.13 2.59
N GLY A 36 -3.71 -1.68 3.47
CA GLY A 36 -3.93 -1.14 4.81
C GLY A 36 -2.64 -1.06 5.64
N LEU A 37 -1.82 -2.11 5.60
CA LEU A 37 -0.51 -2.13 6.30
C LEU A 37 0.46 -1.09 5.73
N PHE A 38 0.46 -0.86 4.41
CA PHE A 38 1.27 0.17 3.79
C PHE A 38 0.84 1.58 4.21
N VAL A 39 -0.48 1.86 4.21
CA VAL A 39 -1.01 3.15 4.68
C VAL A 39 -0.68 3.37 6.17
N LEU A 40 -0.82 2.33 6.99
CA LEU A 40 -0.46 2.40 8.41
C LEU A 40 1.03 2.70 8.59
N PHE A 41 1.91 2.06 7.81
CA PHE A 41 3.34 2.35 7.81
C PHE A 41 3.61 3.82 7.49
N VAL A 42 3.08 4.35 6.38
CA VAL A 42 3.27 5.76 5.98
C VAL A 42 2.77 6.71 7.06
N PHE A 43 1.58 6.44 7.62
CA PHE A 43 1.01 7.25 8.70
C PHE A 43 1.92 7.31 9.92
N VAL A 44 2.37 6.15 10.42
CA VAL A 44 3.22 6.09 11.62
C VAL A 44 4.57 6.76 11.37
N THR A 45 5.18 6.55 10.20
CA THR A 45 6.43 7.23 9.83
C THR A 45 6.26 8.75 9.81
N LEU A 46 5.21 9.27 9.18
CA LEU A 46 4.94 10.71 9.16
C LEU A 46 4.68 11.25 10.57
N TRP A 47 3.92 10.53 11.38
CA TRP A 47 3.64 10.92 12.76
C TRP A 47 4.92 11.03 13.61
N LEU A 48 5.83 10.06 13.50
CA LEU A 48 7.14 10.12 14.19
C LEU A 48 7.98 11.31 13.71
N LEU A 49 8.00 11.57 12.40
CA LEU A 49 8.73 12.71 11.83
C LEU A 49 8.17 14.06 12.33
N PHE A 50 6.85 14.20 12.45
CA PHE A 50 6.22 15.45 12.91
C PHE A 50 6.29 15.65 14.42
N THR A 51 6.25 14.57 15.20
CA THR A 51 6.27 14.65 16.67
C THR A 51 7.67 14.58 17.26
N GLY A 52 8.65 14.13 16.49
CA GLY A 52 10.03 13.92 16.96
C GLY A 52 10.15 12.86 18.04
N GLN A 53 9.15 11.98 18.18
CA GLN A 53 9.19 10.91 19.17
C GLN A 53 10.09 9.77 18.71
N ASP A 54 10.90 9.27 19.63
CA ASP A 54 11.66 8.04 19.42
C ASP A 54 10.79 6.82 19.73
N TRP A 55 10.70 5.90 18.77
CA TRP A 55 10.02 4.62 18.97
C TRP A 55 11.01 3.45 18.83
N PRO A 56 11.40 2.79 19.94
CA PRO A 56 12.42 1.73 19.93
C PRO A 56 12.11 0.54 19.01
N HIS A 57 10.84 0.26 18.75
CA HIS A 57 10.41 -0.87 17.91
C HIS A 57 10.06 -0.46 16.47
N TYR A 58 10.30 0.80 16.10
CA TYR A 58 9.97 1.30 14.76
C TYR A 58 10.65 0.49 13.65
N ALA A 59 11.92 0.14 13.79
CA ALA A 59 12.64 -0.63 12.78
C ALA A 59 11.99 -2.00 12.51
N VAL A 60 11.55 -2.70 13.57
CA VAL A 60 10.87 -3.99 13.46
C VAL A 60 9.49 -3.83 12.84
N PHE A 61 8.73 -2.81 13.27
CA PHE A 61 7.43 -2.48 12.69
C PHE A 61 7.55 -2.16 11.19
N ALA A 62 8.47 -1.28 10.82
CA ALA A 62 8.71 -0.84 9.45
C ALA A 62 9.14 -2.01 8.56
N ALA A 63 10.09 -2.84 9.01
CA ALA A 63 10.53 -4.01 8.25
C ALA A 63 9.39 -5.02 8.05
N THR A 64 8.60 -5.29 9.09
CA THR A 64 7.50 -6.26 9.03
C THR A 64 6.38 -5.77 8.12
N THR A 65 5.95 -4.51 8.27
CA THR A 65 4.88 -3.93 7.46
C THR A 65 5.29 -3.72 6.00
N THR A 66 6.51 -3.26 5.73
CA THR A 66 6.99 -3.12 4.34
C THR A 66 7.26 -4.46 3.67
N THR A 67 7.76 -5.47 4.39
CA THR A 67 7.96 -6.83 3.83
C THR A 67 6.63 -7.51 3.54
N LEU A 68 5.65 -7.45 4.45
CA LEU A 68 4.32 -8.01 4.21
C LEU A 68 3.58 -7.27 3.09
N SER A 69 3.72 -5.94 3.02
CA SER A 69 3.02 -5.14 2.02
C SER A 69 3.66 -5.17 0.64
N THR A 70 5.00 -5.20 0.56
CA THR A 70 5.74 -5.19 -0.70
C THR A 70 6.00 -6.62 -1.17
N GLY A 71 6.48 -7.50 -0.28
CA GLY A 71 6.74 -8.90 -0.58
C GLY A 71 5.46 -9.68 -0.90
N GLY A 72 4.37 -9.46 -0.18
CA GLY A 72 3.09 -10.14 -0.42
C GLY A 72 2.42 -9.78 -1.75
N LYS A 73 2.65 -8.57 -2.28
CA LYS A 73 2.05 -8.14 -3.56
C LYS A 73 2.98 -8.19 -4.75
N VAL A 74 4.27 -7.87 -4.60
CA VAL A 74 5.21 -7.89 -5.72
C VAL A 74 5.50 -9.32 -6.15
N VAL A 75 5.72 -10.22 -5.19
CA VAL A 75 5.93 -11.64 -5.49
C VAL A 75 4.66 -12.24 -6.07
N ASP A 76 3.50 -11.99 -5.48
CA ASP A 76 2.26 -12.65 -5.90
C ASP A 76 1.68 -12.08 -7.21
N LYS A 77 1.81 -10.77 -7.45
CA LYS A 77 1.28 -10.12 -8.67
C LYS A 77 2.24 -10.15 -9.85
N TYR A 78 3.56 -10.06 -9.62
CA TYR A 78 4.54 -9.99 -10.71
C TYR A 78 5.41 -11.23 -10.88
N ILE A 79 5.64 -12.03 -9.84
CA ILE A 79 6.46 -13.26 -9.96
C ILE A 79 5.56 -14.47 -10.21
N ASN A 80 4.49 -14.65 -9.43
CA ASN A 80 3.58 -15.80 -9.58
C ASN A 80 2.62 -15.68 -10.78
N ASN A 81 2.29 -14.46 -11.21
CA ASN A 81 1.38 -14.21 -12.35
C ASN A 81 2.10 -13.76 -13.64
N ALA A 82 3.44 -13.83 -13.70
CA ALA A 82 4.23 -13.43 -14.87
C ALA A 82 3.88 -14.18 -16.18
N VAL A 83 3.19 -15.32 -16.08
CA VAL A 83 2.86 -16.20 -17.22
C VAL A 83 1.49 -15.86 -17.84
N ARG A 84 0.75 -14.88 -17.29
CA ARG A 84 -0.64 -14.58 -17.72
C ARG A 84 -0.89 -13.17 -18.26
N PHE A 85 0.15 -12.39 -18.54
CA PHE A 85 0.04 -11.11 -19.25
C PHE A 85 0.54 -11.22 -20.68
#